data_AF-A0A2D0N6P3-F1
#
_entry.id   AF-A0A2D0N6P3-F1
#
_cell.length_a   1.000
_cell.length_b   1.000
_cell.length_c   1.000
_cell.angle_alpha   90.00
_cell.angle_beta   90.00
_cell.angle_gamma   90.00
#
_symmetry.space_group_name_H-M   'P 1'
#
loop_
_entity.id
_entity.type
_entity.pdbx_description
1 polymer ?
#
loop_
_entity_poly.entity_id
_entity_poly.type
_entity_poly.pdbx_seq_one_letter_code
_entity_poly.pdbx_strand_id
1 'polypeptide(L)'
;MQRLIWIALLTAFTLPSFLTAQTREEMMAEKEMKSATLDSLKTALGTLGKQVATLEGEVASLTDQLTPYPRWNKGMLGNLGLNFATFSDWLSKSQSNTSAVNIGVTSTAFANGDWEKSFWRNSANLTLGWLKFDDKDNPDDTEGFQVAADAFNLSSLYGFKLSPKFAISTLGEYRTSILEGKFNNPGYLDLGAGGTWTPANNLVVVIHPLNYNFVFADQDFSYESSLGAKIVADYTKKIVQGLNWKSNLSAFMSYQGSDLSNWTWVNTFSTAYKGIGIGLDIGLRNNKQEALAAELDNNPLQSYWILGLSYAISSN
;
A
#
# COMPACT_ATOMS: atom_id res chain seq x y z
N MET A 1 36.49 41.26 68.96
CA MET A 1 36.42 40.04 68.14
C MET A 1 36.11 38.86 69.06
N GLN A 2 34.84 38.50 69.24
CA GLN A 2 34.36 37.21 69.81
C GLN A 2 32.84 37.20 70.05
N ARG A 3 32.16 38.37 70.04
CA ARG A 3 30.69 38.43 70.04
C ARG A 3 30.05 38.64 68.65
N LEU A 4 30.84 39.07 67.67
CA LEU A 4 30.40 39.28 66.28
C LEU A 4 30.40 38.01 65.40
N ILE A 5 31.02 36.92 65.87
CA ILE A 5 31.09 35.65 65.10
C ILE A 5 29.90 34.72 65.43
N TRP A 6 29.30 34.87 66.61
CA TRP A 6 28.10 34.10 67.00
C TRP A 6 26.79 34.68 66.46
N ILE A 7 26.76 35.96 66.06
CA ILE A 7 25.57 36.60 65.46
C ILE A 7 25.49 36.32 63.95
N ALA A 8 26.62 36.08 63.28
CA ALA A 8 26.68 35.72 61.87
C ALA A 8 26.34 34.24 61.59
N LEU A 9 26.40 33.35 62.60
CA LEU A 9 26.05 31.93 62.47
C LEU A 9 24.64 31.59 62.96
N LEU A 10 24.01 32.43 63.78
CA LEU A 10 22.64 32.21 64.27
C LEU A 10 21.54 32.86 63.42
N THR A 11 21.89 33.74 62.46
CA THR A 11 20.96 34.33 61.49
C THR A 11 20.83 33.52 60.19
N ALA A 12 21.63 32.47 60.04
CA ALA A 12 21.56 31.53 58.92
C ALA A 12 20.52 30.41 59.11
N PHE A 13 19.74 30.39 60.21
CA PHE A 13 18.85 29.28 60.56
C PHE A 13 17.42 29.66 60.98
N THR A 14 16.93 30.84 60.58
CA THR A 14 15.51 31.21 60.75
C THR A 14 14.90 31.71 59.43
N LEU A 15 14.36 30.75 58.66
CA LEU A 15 13.10 30.71 57.89
C LEU A 15 12.44 32.03 57.37
N PRO A 16 11.65 32.01 56.27
CA PRO A 16 11.40 30.95 55.29
C PRO A 16 11.49 31.39 53.81
N SER A 17 11.64 30.37 52.95
CA SER A 17 11.43 30.41 51.51
C SER A 17 10.02 30.91 51.16
N PHE A 18 9.88 32.17 50.74
CA PHE A 18 8.69 32.61 50.01
C PHE A 18 8.92 32.40 48.51
N LEU A 19 8.54 31.21 48.06
CA LEU A 19 8.09 30.96 46.70
C LEU A 19 7.09 32.06 46.31
N THR A 20 7.35 32.78 45.22
CA THR A 20 6.33 33.60 44.56
C THR A 20 5.25 32.68 44.02
N ALA A 21 4.21 32.45 44.83
CA ALA A 21 3.01 31.75 44.42
C ALA A 21 2.31 32.61 43.35
N GLN A 22 2.48 32.24 42.08
CA GLN A 22 1.78 32.83 40.95
C GLN A 22 0.27 32.72 41.21
N THR A 23 -0.47 33.82 41.14
CA THR A 23 -1.89 33.81 41.50
C THR A 23 -2.72 33.10 40.42
N ARG A 24 -3.85 32.50 40.82
CA ARG A 24 -4.72 31.75 39.89
C ARG A 24 -5.21 32.60 38.71
N GLU A 25 -5.42 33.90 38.94
CA GLU A 25 -5.83 34.86 37.91
C GLU A 25 -4.72 35.10 36.87
N GLU A 26 -3.47 35.25 37.32
CA GLU A 26 -2.30 35.40 36.43
C GLU A 26 -2.08 34.15 35.56
N MET A 27 -2.27 32.94 36.11
CA MET A 27 -2.20 31.69 35.33
C MET A 27 -3.32 31.57 34.29
N MET A 28 -4.53 32.06 34.58
CA MET A 28 -5.64 32.05 33.61
C MET A 28 -5.40 33.05 32.47
N ALA A 29 -4.91 34.26 32.79
CA ALA A 29 -4.54 35.25 31.79
C ALA A 29 -3.37 34.77 30.89
N GLU A 30 -2.37 34.12 31.47
CA GLU A 30 -1.25 33.53 30.71
C GLU A 30 -1.73 32.39 29.79
N LYS A 31 -2.66 31.54 30.25
CA LYS A 31 -3.27 30.49 29.43
C LYS A 31 -4.05 31.05 28.24
N GLU A 32 -4.85 32.09 28.45
CA GLU A 32 -5.62 32.73 27.37
C GLU A 32 -4.70 33.36 26.33
N MET A 33 -3.65 34.09 26.75
CA MET A 33 -2.64 34.62 25.84
C MET A 33 -1.91 33.52 25.05
N LYS A 34 -1.50 32.43 25.72
CA LYS A 34 -0.86 31.29 25.06
C LYS A 34 -1.80 30.56 24.11
N SER A 35 -3.09 30.46 24.42
CA SER A 35 -4.11 29.89 23.53
C SER A 35 -4.32 30.76 22.29
N ALA A 36 -4.46 32.08 22.46
CA ALA A 36 -4.56 33.01 21.34
C ALA A 36 -3.30 33.01 20.46
N THR A 37 -2.12 32.91 21.08
CA THR A 37 -0.83 32.76 20.37
C THR A 37 -0.78 31.44 19.61
N LEU A 38 -1.24 30.34 20.20
CA LEU A 38 -1.33 29.04 19.56
C LEU A 38 -2.28 29.05 18.34
N ASP A 39 -3.43 29.71 18.45
CA ASP A 39 -4.40 29.80 17.36
C ASP A 39 -3.90 30.70 16.21
N SER A 40 -3.20 31.79 16.55
CA SER A 40 -2.46 32.61 15.59
C SER A 40 -1.37 31.81 14.87
N LEU A 41 -0.55 31.06 15.60
CA LEU A 41 0.51 30.20 15.04
C LEU A 41 -0.07 29.08 14.16
N LYS A 42 -1.18 28.45 14.55
CA LYS A 42 -1.88 27.46 13.70
C LYS A 42 -2.36 28.09 12.38
N THR A 43 -2.88 29.31 12.44
CA THR A 43 -3.36 30.05 11.26
C THR A 43 -2.20 30.44 10.34
N ALA A 44 -1.10 30.93 10.92
CA ALA A 44 0.12 31.25 10.19
C ALA A 44 0.73 30.00 9.54
N LEU A 45 0.83 28.88 10.28
CA LEU A 45 1.30 27.60 9.77
C LEU A 45 0.41 27.07 8.64
N GLY A 46 -0.91 27.19 8.76
CA GLY A 46 -1.85 26.84 7.69
C GLY A 46 -1.69 27.71 6.45
N THR A 47 -1.35 28.99 6.62
CA THR A 47 -1.13 29.93 5.51
C THR A 47 0.20 29.67 4.81
N LEU A 48 1.29 29.51 5.57
CA LEU A 48 2.59 29.10 5.03
C LEU A 48 2.51 27.74 4.34
N GLY A 49 1.79 26.77 4.93
CA GLY A 49 1.59 25.45 4.32
C GLY A 49 0.91 25.52 2.96
N LYS A 50 -0.06 26.44 2.78
CA LYS A 50 -0.69 26.69 1.46
C LYS A 50 0.29 27.32 0.48
N GLN A 51 1.07 28.31 0.90
CA GLN A 51 2.08 28.96 0.04
C GLN A 51 3.18 27.98 -0.39
N VAL A 52 3.64 27.12 0.52
CA VAL A 52 4.58 26.03 0.22
C VAL A 52 3.97 25.08 -0.81
N ALA A 53 2.72 24.64 -0.61
CA ALA A 53 2.05 23.76 -1.58
C ALA A 53 1.89 24.41 -2.97
N THR A 54 1.62 25.72 -3.04
CA THR A 54 1.57 26.46 -4.30
C THR A 54 2.94 26.50 -4.97
N LEU A 55 3.99 26.88 -4.23
CA LEU A 55 5.36 26.94 -4.75
C LEU A 55 5.90 25.57 -5.15
N GLU A 56 5.61 24.52 -4.39
CA GLU A 56 5.90 23.13 -4.77
C GLU A 56 5.22 22.76 -6.08
N GLY A 57 3.96 23.18 -6.29
CA GLY A 57 3.24 23.00 -7.55
C GLY A 57 3.86 23.77 -8.72
N GLU A 58 4.28 25.02 -8.51
CA GLU A 58 4.95 25.84 -9.52
C GLU A 58 6.33 25.28 -9.89
N VAL A 59 7.12 24.87 -8.89
CA VAL A 59 8.42 24.22 -9.10
C VAL A 59 8.24 22.89 -9.82
N ALA A 60 7.25 22.08 -9.46
CA ALA A 60 6.95 20.83 -10.16
C ALA A 60 6.57 21.07 -11.62
N SER A 61 5.73 22.07 -11.90
CA SER A 61 5.33 22.46 -13.26
C SER A 61 6.51 22.96 -14.11
N LEU A 62 7.37 23.80 -13.52
CA LEU A 62 8.59 24.27 -14.19
C LEU A 62 9.59 23.13 -14.42
N THR A 63 9.76 22.26 -13.44
CA THR A 63 10.59 21.05 -13.57
C THR A 63 10.05 20.15 -14.68
N ASP A 64 8.74 19.95 -14.77
CA ASP A 64 8.11 19.18 -15.84
C ASP A 64 8.35 19.76 -17.23
N GLN A 65 8.35 21.09 -17.37
CA GLN A 65 8.66 21.77 -18.64
C GLN A 65 10.14 21.70 -19.02
N LEU A 66 11.03 21.65 -18.02
CA LEU A 66 12.48 21.65 -18.21
C LEU A 66 13.07 20.25 -18.36
N THR A 67 12.36 19.20 -17.95
CA THR A 67 12.90 17.84 -17.97
C THR A 67 12.86 17.28 -19.40
N PRO A 68 14.02 17.05 -20.04
CA PRO A 68 14.07 16.53 -21.41
C PRO A 68 13.56 15.09 -21.46
N TYR A 69 12.97 14.71 -22.60
CA TYR A 69 12.62 13.32 -22.88
C TYR A 69 13.88 12.48 -23.17
N PRO A 70 13.93 11.20 -22.75
CA PRO A 70 12.89 10.45 -22.03
C PRO A 70 12.85 10.74 -20.52
N ARG A 71 11.64 10.76 -19.97
CA ARG A 71 11.40 10.94 -18.53
C ARG A 71 11.07 9.60 -17.89
N TRP A 72 11.81 9.21 -16.86
CA TRP A 72 11.57 7.97 -16.13
C TRP A 72 11.11 8.25 -14.71
N ASN A 73 9.98 7.66 -14.34
CA ASN A 73 9.49 7.63 -12.96
C ASN A 73 9.58 6.19 -12.45
N LYS A 74 10.38 5.98 -11.40
CA LYS A 74 10.60 4.66 -10.80
C LYS A 74 10.26 4.73 -9.32
N GLY A 75 9.73 3.64 -8.80
CA GLY A 75 9.44 3.56 -7.39
C GLY A 75 9.10 2.16 -6.94
N MET A 76 9.03 2.01 -5.64
CA MET A 76 8.66 0.79 -4.96
C MET A 76 7.86 1.16 -3.71
N LEU A 77 6.72 0.52 -3.53
CA LEU A 77 5.95 0.54 -2.31
C LEU A 77 5.94 -0.88 -1.76
N GLY A 78 6.30 -1.05 -0.50
CA GLY A 78 6.18 -2.31 0.23
C GLY A 78 5.28 -2.13 1.45
N ASN A 79 4.62 -3.19 1.87
CA ASN A 79 3.90 -3.26 3.13
C ASN A 79 4.28 -4.56 3.85
N LEU A 80 4.60 -4.46 5.13
CA LEU A 80 4.91 -5.58 6.00
C LEU A 80 3.89 -5.62 7.14
N GLY A 81 2.93 -6.54 7.02
CA GLY A 81 1.99 -6.89 8.09
C GLY A 81 2.59 -7.93 9.01
N LEU A 82 2.59 -7.64 10.32
CA LEU A 82 3.01 -8.57 11.35
C LEU A 82 1.94 -8.62 12.44
N ASN A 83 1.48 -9.81 12.78
CA ASN A 83 0.57 -10.04 13.89
C ASN A 83 1.05 -11.22 14.73
N PHE A 84 1.20 -10.99 16.03
CA PHE A 84 1.63 -11.99 17.01
C PHE A 84 0.58 -12.05 18.12
N ALA A 85 0.07 -13.25 18.39
CA ALA A 85 -0.84 -13.49 19.49
C ALA A 85 -0.37 -14.70 20.30
N THR A 86 -0.42 -14.58 21.62
CA THR A 86 -0.11 -15.67 22.55
C THR A 86 -1.15 -15.68 23.64
N PHE A 87 -1.69 -16.86 23.91
CA PHE A 87 -2.62 -17.11 25.00
C PHE A 87 -2.03 -18.20 25.89
N SER A 88 -2.04 -17.96 27.20
CA SER A 88 -1.63 -18.91 28.24
C SER A 88 -2.79 -19.06 29.19
N ASP A 89 -3.14 -20.30 29.53
CA ASP A 89 -4.19 -20.62 30.50
C ASP A 89 -5.52 -19.90 30.21
N TRP A 90 -5.87 -19.77 28.93
CA TRP A 90 -7.12 -19.13 28.50
C TRP A 90 -8.28 -20.13 28.54
N LEU A 91 -8.67 -20.50 29.77
CA LEU A 91 -9.55 -21.64 30.08
C LEU A 91 -10.98 -21.56 29.50
N SER A 92 -11.37 -20.42 28.93
CA SER A 92 -12.67 -20.24 28.29
C SER A 92 -12.78 -20.88 26.91
N LYS A 93 -11.68 -21.41 26.37
CA LYS A 93 -11.58 -22.07 25.06
C LYS A 93 -11.07 -23.51 25.24
N SER A 94 -11.46 -24.41 24.33
CA SER A 94 -10.96 -25.79 24.27
C SER A 94 -9.43 -25.88 24.22
N GLN A 95 -8.76 -24.98 23.49
CA GLN A 95 -7.31 -24.89 23.39
C GLN A 95 -6.83 -23.72 24.26
N SER A 96 -6.37 -24.02 25.47
CA SER A 96 -6.05 -23.00 26.48
C SER A 96 -4.69 -22.34 26.27
N ASN A 97 -3.74 -23.05 25.63
CA ASN A 97 -2.39 -22.57 25.38
C ASN A 97 -2.10 -22.51 23.87
N THR A 98 -2.24 -21.33 23.28
CA THR A 98 -2.08 -21.17 21.82
C THR A 98 -1.15 -20.02 21.48
N SER A 99 -0.46 -20.12 20.35
CA SER A 99 0.23 -18.99 19.73
C SER A 99 -0.09 -18.91 18.25
N ALA A 100 -0.18 -17.68 17.74
CA ALA A 100 -0.44 -17.41 16.34
C ALA A 100 0.53 -16.35 15.84
N VAL A 101 1.17 -16.62 14.70
CA VAL A 101 2.04 -15.68 14.01
C VAL A 101 1.54 -15.55 12.58
N ASN A 102 1.20 -14.34 12.17
CA ASN A 102 0.85 -14.01 10.79
C ASN A 102 1.84 -12.98 10.25
N ILE A 103 2.43 -13.30 9.10
CA ILE A 103 3.37 -12.45 8.37
C ILE A 103 2.80 -12.24 6.98
N GLY A 104 2.54 -11.00 6.61
CA GLY A 104 2.10 -10.61 5.28
C GLY A 104 3.08 -9.63 4.66
N VAL A 105 3.46 -9.85 3.41
CA VAL A 105 4.33 -8.97 2.64
C VAL A 105 3.62 -8.62 1.35
N THR A 106 3.41 -7.34 1.09
CA THR A 106 3.04 -6.84 -0.24
C THR A 106 4.16 -5.95 -0.76
N SER A 107 4.38 -5.99 -2.07
CA SER A 107 5.28 -5.05 -2.72
C SER A 107 4.84 -4.76 -4.14
N THR A 108 4.90 -3.49 -4.52
CA THR A 108 4.65 -3.01 -5.87
C THR A 108 5.84 -2.15 -6.29
N ALA A 109 6.62 -2.64 -7.25
CA ALA A 109 7.64 -1.86 -7.95
C ALA A 109 7.12 -1.38 -9.30
N PHE A 110 7.56 -0.21 -9.75
CA PHE A 110 7.23 0.31 -11.07
C PHE A 110 8.39 1.06 -11.71
N ALA A 111 8.42 1.03 -13.04
CA ALA A 111 9.34 1.80 -13.87
C ALA A 111 8.59 2.27 -15.12
N ASN A 112 8.28 3.56 -15.15
CA ASN A 112 7.47 4.19 -16.17
C ASN A 112 8.31 5.20 -16.95
N GLY A 113 8.49 4.96 -18.24
CA GLY A 113 9.12 5.87 -19.19
C GLY A 113 8.07 6.64 -19.98
N ASP A 114 8.28 7.93 -20.14
CA ASP A 114 7.51 8.80 -21.02
C ASP A 114 8.43 9.41 -22.07
N TRP A 115 7.95 9.41 -23.32
CA TRP A 115 8.51 10.09 -24.47
C TRP A 115 7.47 11.06 -25.05
N GLU A 116 7.89 11.86 -26.02
CA GLU A 116 7.03 12.83 -26.69
C GLU A 116 5.79 12.18 -27.32
N LYS A 117 5.97 11.05 -28.04
CA LYS A 117 4.88 10.34 -28.75
C LYS A 117 4.60 8.95 -28.23
N SER A 118 5.24 8.52 -27.15
CA SER A 118 5.05 7.18 -26.59
C SER A 118 5.23 7.14 -25.09
N PHE A 119 4.83 6.04 -24.49
CA PHE A 119 5.10 5.72 -23.09
C PHE A 119 5.39 4.22 -22.95
N TRP A 120 6.08 3.87 -21.88
CA TRP A 120 6.35 2.49 -21.50
C TRP A 120 6.19 2.35 -19.99
N ARG A 121 5.17 1.62 -19.55
CA ARG A 121 4.83 1.46 -18.14
C ARG A 121 5.05 0.02 -17.72
N ASN A 122 5.86 -0.18 -16.69
CA ASN A 122 6.18 -1.50 -16.18
C ASN A 122 5.85 -1.54 -14.69
N SER A 123 5.24 -2.62 -14.24
CA SER A 123 5.03 -2.86 -12.81
C SER A 123 5.20 -4.31 -12.44
N ALA A 124 5.73 -4.55 -11.24
CA ALA A 124 5.84 -5.86 -10.63
C ALA A 124 5.17 -5.80 -9.25
N ASN A 125 4.24 -6.71 -9.00
CA ASN A 125 3.52 -6.84 -7.75
C ASN A 125 3.80 -8.21 -7.14
N LEU A 126 4.04 -8.23 -5.84
CA LEU A 126 4.28 -9.41 -5.03
C LEU A 126 3.38 -9.36 -3.80
N THR A 127 2.70 -10.45 -3.48
CA THR A 127 1.91 -10.62 -2.26
C THR A 127 2.17 -12.00 -1.72
N LEU A 128 2.82 -12.06 -0.55
CA LEU A 128 3.15 -13.29 0.15
C LEU A 128 2.57 -13.25 1.56
N GLY A 129 2.14 -14.39 2.07
CA GLY A 129 1.60 -14.50 3.40
C GLY A 129 1.92 -15.84 4.03
N TRP A 130 2.25 -15.83 5.32
CA TRP A 130 2.48 -17.01 6.11
C TRP A 130 1.70 -16.95 7.42
N LEU A 131 1.08 -18.07 7.79
CA LEU A 131 0.40 -18.24 9.06
C LEU A 131 0.99 -19.44 9.78
N LYS A 132 1.35 -19.25 11.03
CA LYS A 132 1.58 -20.33 11.98
C LYS A 132 0.54 -20.21 13.08
N PHE A 133 -0.16 -21.31 13.34
CA PHE A 133 -0.99 -21.49 14.53
C PHE A 133 -0.43 -22.71 15.27
N ASP A 134 -0.26 -22.58 16.57
CA ASP A 134 0.40 -23.58 17.41
C ASP A 134 -0.40 -23.75 18.71
N ASP A 135 -1.06 -24.90 18.84
CA ASP A 135 -1.68 -25.40 20.05
C ASP A 135 -0.66 -26.20 20.86
N LYS A 136 -0.12 -25.57 21.91
CA LYS A 136 1.00 -26.11 22.69
C LYS A 136 0.66 -27.39 23.44
N ASP A 137 -0.64 -27.69 23.56
CA ASP A 137 -1.15 -28.87 24.24
C ASP A 137 -1.44 -30.02 23.27
N ASN A 138 -1.27 -29.83 21.95
CA ASN A 138 -1.52 -30.83 20.90
C ASN A 138 -0.22 -31.24 20.17
N PRO A 139 0.28 -32.48 20.35
CA PRO A 139 1.49 -32.95 19.67
C PRO A 139 1.28 -33.25 18.17
N ASP A 140 0.03 -33.34 17.71
CA ASP A 140 -0.31 -33.60 16.30
C ASP A 140 -0.58 -32.30 15.51
N ASP A 141 -0.25 -31.12 16.07
CA ASP A 141 -0.45 -29.85 15.37
C ASP A 141 0.49 -29.69 14.17
N THR A 142 0.10 -28.84 13.22
CA THR A 142 0.90 -28.59 12.02
C THR A 142 2.17 -27.83 12.37
N GLU A 143 3.31 -28.51 12.32
CA GLU A 143 4.60 -27.89 12.56
C GLU A 143 4.95 -26.86 11.48
N GLY A 144 5.12 -25.60 11.89
CA GLY A 144 5.73 -24.55 11.06
C GLY A 144 4.76 -23.56 10.43
N PHE A 145 5.27 -22.76 9.49
CA PHE A 145 4.51 -21.75 8.79
C PHE A 145 3.86 -22.34 7.53
N GLN A 146 2.58 -22.08 7.36
CA GLN A 146 1.80 -22.45 6.18
C GLN A 146 1.65 -21.23 5.26
N VAL A 147 1.69 -21.43 3.94
CA VAL A 147 1.46 -20.36 2.98
C VAL A 147 -0.02 -19.96 2.99
N ALA A 148 -0.28 -18.71 3.36
CA ALA A 148 -1.61 -18.13 3.43
C ALA A 148 -1.95 -17.25 2.21
N ALA A 149 -0.92 -16.72 1.53
CA ALA A 149 -1.08 -15.97 0.29
C ALA A 149 0.17 -16.10 -0.57
N ASP A 150 -0.02 -16.22 -1.89
CA ASP A 150 1.07 -16.26 -2.87
C ASP A 150 0.57 -15.80 -4.24
N ALA A 151 0.92 -14.55 -4.58
CA ALA A 151 0.62 -13.97 -5.86
C ALA A 151 1.77 -13.09 -6.34
N PHE A 152 2.21 -13.36 -7.56
CA PHE A 152 3.15 -12.53 -8.31
C PHE A 152 2.50 -12.08 -9.61
N ASN A 153 2.67 -10.80 -9.95
CA ASN A 153 2.20 -10.21 -11.20
C ASN A 153 3.28 -9.30 -11.78
N LEU A 154 3.62 -9.48 -13.05
CA LEU A 154 4.49 -8.61 -13.83
C LEU A 154 3.71 -8.07 -15.04
N SER A 155 3.71 -6.77 -15.24
CA SER A 155 3.06 -6.12 -16.37
C SER A 155 3.99 -5.17 -17.11
N SER A 156 3.81 -5.10 -18.42
CA SER A 156 4.51 -4.19 -19.33
C SER A 156 3.53 -3.67 -20.38
N LEU A 157 3.27 -2.38 -20.34
CA LEU A 157 2.36 -1.67 -21.23
C LEU A 157 3.15 -0.67 -22.05
N TYR A 158 3.21 -0.87 -23.37
CA TYR A 158 3.79 0.08 -24.31
C TYR A 158 2.68 0.74 -25.12
N GLY A 159 2.78 2.06 -25.33
CA GLY A 159 1.78 2.78 -26.11
C GLY A 159 2.33 3.93 -26.94
N PHE A 160 1.72 4.15 -28.10
CA PHE A 160 1.95 5.29 -28.98
C PHE A 160 0.78 6.27 -28.88
N LYS A 161 1.09 7.52 -28.49
CA LYS A 161 0.12 8.58 -28.20
C LYS A 161 -0.45 9.11 -29.52
N LEU A 162 -1.76 8.94 -29.72
CA LEU A 162 -2.51 9.57 -30.81
C LEU A 162 -2.97 10.99 -30.45
N SER A 163 -3.17 11.22 -29.16
CA SER A 163 -3.49 12.52 -28.57
C SER A 163 -2.93 12.57 -27.14
N PRO A 164 -2.98 13.73 -26.44
CA PRO A 164 -2.55 13.79 -25.04
C PRO A 164 -3.27 12.82 -24.10
N LYS A 165 -4.48 12.36 -24.45
CA LYS A 165 -5.30 11.49 -23.60
C LYS A 165 -5.49 10.08 -24.15
N PHE A 166 -5.17 9.83 -25.42
CA PHE A 166 -5.41 8.53 -26.06
C PHE A 166 -4.15 8.02 -26.74
N ALA A 167 -3.89 6.74 -26.55
CA ALA A 167 -2.82 6.00 -27.20
C ALA A 167 -3.34 4.67 -27.72
N ILE A 168 -2.72 4.18 -28.79
CA ILE A 168 -2.78 2.75 -29.16
C ILE A 168 -1.70 2.04 -28.35
N SER A 169 -1.98 0.85 -27.85
CA SER A 169 -1.07 0.19 -26.92
C SER A 169 -1.13 -1.33 -26.98
N THR A 170 -0.06 -1.94 -26.49
CA THR A 170 0.10 -3.38 -26.30
C THR A 170 0.47 -3.66 -24.86
N LEU A 171 -0.07 -4.73 -24.29
CA LEU A 171 0.13 -5.15 -22.90
C LEU A 171 0.64 -6.58 -22.88
N GLY A 172 1.67 -6.82 -22.08
CA GLY A 172 1.99 -8.14 -21.55
C GLY A 172 1.73 -8.14 -20.05
N GLU A 173 0.94 -9.07 -19.54
CA GLU A 173 0.76 -9.30 -18.11
C GLU A 173 0.99 -10.78 -17.79
N TYR A 174 1.93 -11.08 -16.90
CA TYR A 174 2.25 -12.42 -16.43
C TYR A 174 1.89 -12.56 -14.95
N ARG A 175 1.13 -13.59 -14.59
CA ARG A 175 0.67 -13.86 -13.22
C ARG A 175 0.96 -15.29 -12.83
N THR A 176 1.48 -15.51 -11.63
CA THR A 176 1.78 -16.86 -11.09
C THR A 176 1.88 -16.82 -9.57
N SER A 177 1.89 -17.99 -8.95
CA SER A 177 2.41 -18.22 -7.59
C SER A 177 3.93 -18.50 -7.66
N ILE A 178 4.69 -18.24 -6.58
CA ILE A 178 6.16 -18.41 -6.55
C ILE A 178 6.68 -19.28 -5.39
N LEU A 179 5.83 -19.61 -4.43
CA LEU A 179 6.14 -20.46 -3.28
C LEU A 179 5.76 -21.93 -3.56
N GLU A 180 6.25 -22.83 -2.71
CA GLU A 180 5.87 -24.26 -2.69
C GLU A 180 6.02 -25.00 -4.04
N GLY A 181 6.91 -24.54 -4.92
CA GLY A 181 7.11 -25.17 -6.23
C GLY A 181 5.97 -24.93 -7.23
N LYS A 182 5.01 -24.05 -6.93
CA LYS A 182 3.85 -23.72 -7.79
C LYS A 182 4.17 -22.69 -8.89
N PHE A 183 5.45 -22.51 -9.21
CA PHE A 183 5.86 -21.54 -10.23
C PHE A 183 5.34 -21.95 -11.60
N ASN A 184 4.60 -21.05 -12.25
CA ASN A 184 3.93 -21.24 -13.53
C ASN A 184 2.94 -22.42 -13.53
N ASN A 185 2.35 -22.74 -12.37
CA ASN A 185 1.37 -23.83 -12.21
C ASN A 185 0.25 -23.49 -11.19
N PRO A 186 -0.84 -22.81 -11.59
CA PRO A 186 -1.03 -22.23 -12.92
C PRO A 186 -0.25 -20.92 -13.09
N GLY A 187 0.28 -20.70 -14.29
CA GLY A 187 0.74 -19.40 -14.76
C GLY A 187 -0.22 -18.84 -15.80
N TYR A 188 -0.40 -17.53 -15.81
CA TYR A 188 -1.24 -16.83 -16.78
C TYR A 188 -0.41 -15.80 -17.52
N LEU A 189 -0.49 -15.78 -18.84
CA LEU A 189 0.12 -14.74 -19.68
C LEU A 189 -0.96 -14.11 -20.55
N ASP A 190 -1.24 -12.85 -20.32
CA ASP A 190 -2.09 -12.02 -21.14
C ASP A 190 -1.24 -11.24 -22.13
N LEU A 191 -1.48 -11.44 -23.43
CA LEU A 191 -0.92 -10.62 -24.50
C LEU A 191 -2.05 -9.88 -25.19
N GLY A 192 -2.08 -8.57 -25.01
CA GLY A 192 -3.16 -7.68 -25.41
C GLY A 192 -2.73 -6.58 -26.36
N ALA A 193 -3.63 -6.17 -27.24
CA ALA A 193 -3.53 -4.96 -28.03
C ALA A 193 -4.86 -4.19 -28.06
N GLY A 194 -4.77 -2.87 -28.09
CA GLY A 194 -5.93 -1.98 -28.16
C GLY A 194 -5.60 -0.54 -27.86
N GLY A 195 -6.35 0.07 -26.94
CA GLY A 195 -6.20 1.47 -26.57
C GLY A 195 -5.86 1.68 -25.10
N THR A 196 -5.16 2.77 -24.83
CA THR A 196 -5.01 3.33 -23.49
C THR A 196 -5.59 4.74 -23.47
N TRP A 197 -6.49 4.99 -22.53
CA TRP A 197 -7.13 6.25 -22.26
C TRP A 197 -6.63 6.80 -20.92
N THR A 198 -6.11 8.02 -20.91
CA THR A 198 -5.64 8.73 -19.72
C THR A 198 -6.49 10.00 -19.55
N PRO A 199 -7.71 9.90 -18.99
CA PRO A 199 -8.62 11.04 -18.87
C PRO A 199 -8.10 12.16 -17.97
N ALA A 200 -7.31 11.79 -16.97
CA ALA A 200 -6.69 12.65 -15.98
C ALA A 200 -5.28 12.13 -15.65
N ASN A 201 -4.40 12.98 -15.12
CA ASN A 201 -3.01 12.63 -14.81
C ASN A 201 -2.85 11.44 -13.85
N ASN A 202 -3.91 11.15 -13.09
CA ASN A 202 -3.91 10.19 -12.00
C ASN A 202 -4.81 8.98 -12.28
N LEU A 203 -5.38 8.88 -13.48
CA LEU A 203 -6.23 7.77 -13.95
C LEU A 203 -5.77 7.29 -15.32
N VAL A 204 -5.45 6.01 -15.42
CA VAL A 204 -5.08 5.33 -16.65
C VAL A 204 -6.04 4.16 -16.85
N VAL A 205 -6.66 4.10 -18.01
CA VAL A 205 -7.58 3.02 -18.40
C VAL A 205 -7.03 2.35 -19.66
N VAL A 206 -6.81 1.05 -19.60
CA VAL A 206 -6.38 0.22 -20.73
C VAL A 206 -7.56 -0.63 -21.15
N ILE A 207 -7.87 -0.63 -22.44
CA ILE A 207 -8.93 -1.44 -23.04
C ILE A 207 -8.34 -2.15 -24.25
N HIS A 208 -8.01 -3.42 -24.09
CA HIS A 208 -7.43 -4.26 -25.13
C HIS A 208 -8.45 -5.32 -25.56
N PRO A 209 -9.29 -5.05 -26.58
CA PRO A 209 -10.27 -6.02 -27.07
C PRO A 209 -9.63 -7.24 -27.74
N LEU A 210 -8.36 -7.15 -28.13
CA LEU A 210 -7.59 -8.26 -28.68
C LEU A 210 -6.59 -8.71 -27.63
N ASN A 211 -7.05 -9.48 -26.64
CA ASN A 211 -6.19 -10.06 -25.61
C ASN A 211 -6.32 -11.58 -25.59
N TYR A 212 -5.21 -12.28 -25.83
CA TYR A 212 -5.16 -13.72 -25.64
C TYR A 212 -4.62 -14.04 -24.25
N ASN A 213 -5.40 -14.79 -23.47
CA ASN A 213 -5.01 -15.28 -22.16
C ASN A 213 -4.48 -16.71 -22.32
N PHE A 214 -3.16 -16.86 -22.21
CA PHE A 214 -2.50 -18.16 -22.12
C PHE A 214 -2.54 -18.64 -20.68
N VAL A 215 -2.91 -19.90 -20.46
CA VAL A 215 -2.81 -20.57 -19.17
C VAL A 215 -1.84 -21.73 -19.28
N PHE A 216 -0.85 -21.73 -18.39
CA PHE A 216 0.15 -22.79 -18.25
C PHE A 216 -0.18 -23.54 -16.96
N ALA A 217 -0.59 -24.79 -17.06
CA ALA A 217 -0.86 -25.64 -15.92
C ALA A 217 -0.58 -27.09 -16.29
N ASP A 218 -0.22 -27.91 -15.29
CA ASP A 218 -0.07 -29.34 -15.49
C ASP A 218 -1.44 -30.03 -15.70
N GLN A 219 -1.43 -31.22 -16.30
CA GLN A 219 -2.61 -31.91 -16.86
C GLN A 219 -3.74 -32.23 -15.87
N ASP A 220 -3.52 -32.03 -14.57
CA ASP A 220 -4.49 -32.34 -13.51
C ASP A 220 -5.56 -31.24 -13.33
N PHE A 221 -5.40 -30.06 -13.95
CA PHE A 221 -6.34 -28.96 -13.85
C PHE A 221 -6.88 -28.54 -15.22
N SER A 222 -8.20 -28.48 -15.38
CA SER A 222 -8.88 -28.07 -16.62
C SER A 222 -8.84 -26.55 -16.82
N TYR A 223 -7.64 -25.99 -16.95
CA TYR A 223 -7.46 -24.59 -17.32
C TYR A 223 -7.53 -24.42 -18.84
N GLU A 224 -8.29 -23.42 -19.29
CA GLU A 224 -8.47 -23.12 -20.70
C GLU A 224 -7.98 -21.71 -21.04
N SER A 225 -7.13 -21.66 -22.07
CA SER A 225 -6.71 -20.40 -22.68
C SER A 225 -7.83 -19.87 -23.56
N SER A 226 -8.03 -18.55 -23.57
CA SER A 226 -9.08 -17.96 -24.41
C SER A 226 -8.74 -16.56 -24.93
N LEU A 227 -9.37 -16.20 -26.04
CA LEU A 227 -9.37 -14.84 -26.56
C LEU A 227 -10.46 -14.03 -25.85
N GLY A 228 -10.14 -12.78 -25.52
CA GLY A 228 -11.06 -11.90 -24.85
C GLY A 228 -10.62 -10.44 -24.85
N ALA A 229 -11.31 -9.65 -24.04
CA ALA A 229 -10.97 -8.26 -23.79
C ALA A 229 -10.30 -8.12 -22.42
N LYS A 230 -9.18 -7.41 -22.36
CA LYS A 230 -8.54 -6.99 -21.11
C LYS A 230 -8.89 -5.54 -20.79
N ILE A 231 -9.30 -5.28 -19.56
CA ILE A 231 -9.57 -3.96 -19.04
C ILE A 231 -8.69 -3.76 -17.80
N VAL A 232 -7.87 -2.70 -17.80
CA VAL A 232 -7.09 -2.31 -16.63
C VAL A 232 -7.42 -0.87 -16.27
N ALA A 233 -7.65 -0.57 -15.00
CA ALA A 233 -7.83 0.79 -14.52
C ALA A 233 -6.90 1.04 -13.32
N ASP A 234 -5.95 1.94 -13.52
CA ASP A 234 -5.00 2.39 -12.51
C ASP A 234 -5.34 3.80 -12.06
N TYR A 235 -5.65 3.95 -10.78
CA TYR A 235 -5.96 5.22 -10.15
C TYR A 235 -5.04 5.48 -8.97
N THR A 236 -4.47 6.68 -8.89
CA THR A 236 -3.67 7.11 -7.74
C THR A 236 -4.18 8.46 -7.25
N LYS A 237 -4.37 8.63 -5.94
CA LYS A 237 -4.79 9.92 -5.38
C LYS A 237 -4.24 10.11 -3.98
N LYS A 238 -3.71 11.29 -3.72
CA LYS A 238 -3.49 11.81 -2.36
C LYS A 238 -4.85 12.25 -1.82
N ILE A 239 -5.39 11.51 -0.84
CA ILE A 239 -6.71 11.80 -0.27
C ILE A 239 -6.62 13.04 0.63
N VAL A 240 -5.65 13.03 1.54
CA VAL A 240 -5.28 14.15 2.42
C VAL A 240 -3.76 14.20 2.58
N GLN A 241 -3.24 15.23 3.25
CA GLN A 241 -1.83 15.29 3.57
C GLN A 241 -1.39 14.05 4.37
N GLY A 242 -0.41 13.32 3.83
CA GLY A 242 0.09 12.09 4.46
C GLY A 242 -0.79 10.86 4.29
N LEU A 243 -1.82 10.86 3.43
CA LEU A 243 -2.58 9.65 3.08
C LEU A 243 -2.73 9.53 1.56
N ASN A 244 -2.08 8.51 1.01
CA ASN A 244 -2.15 8.14 -0.39
C ASN A 244 -3.06 6.93 -0.58
N TRP A 245 -3.78 6.90 -1.68
CA TRP A 245 -4.60 5.79 -2.12
C TRP A 245 -4.25 5.43 -3.56
N LYS A 246 -4.02 4.14 -3.79
CA LYS A 246 -3.88 3.55 -5.11
C LYS A 246 -4.98 2.50 -5.27
N SER A 247 -5.64 2.50 -6.43
CA SER A 247 -6.64 1.50 -6.81
C SER A 247 -6.23 0.94 -8.17
N ASN A 248 -6.12 -0.38 -8.27
CA ASN A 248 -5.81 -1.10 -9.51
C ASN A 248 -6.88 -2.15 -9.74
N LEU A 249 -7.61 -2.02 -10.85
CA LEU A 249 -8.53 -3.05 -11.35
C LEU A 249 -7.90 -3.68 -12.59
N SER A 250 -7.84 -5.00 -12.65
CA SER A 250 -7.46 -5.78 -13.83
C SER A 250 -8.54 -6.83 -14.07
N ALA A 251 -9.19 -6.77 -15.23
CA ALA A 251 -10.26 -7.68 -15.63
C ALA A 251 -9.97 -8.26 -17.01
N PHE A 252 -10.21 -9.56 -17.17
CA PHE A 252 -10.21 -10.26 -18.43
C PHE A 252 -11.60 -10.83 -18.68
N MET A 253 -12.18 -10.52 -19.84
CA MET A 253 -13.50 -10.94 -20.27
C MET A 253 -13.33 -11.86 -21.48
N SER A 254 -13.52 -13.16 -21.29
CA SER A 254 -13.41 -14.14 -22.38
C SER A 254 -14.59 -14.04 -23.35
N TYR A 255 -14.32 -14.21 -24.64
CA TYR A 255 -15.36 -14.31 -25.66
C TYR A 255 -15.97 -15.72 -25.77
N GLN A 256 -15.41 -16.70 -25.07
CA GLN A 256 -15.89 -18.07 -25.05
C GLN A 256 -16.86 -18.34 -23.88
N GLY A 257 -16.90 -17.48 -22.86
CA GLY A 257 -17.86 -17.59 -21.75
C GLY A 257 -17.42 -16.84 -20.50
N SER A 258 -18.38 -16.61 -19.59
CA SER A 258 -18.11 -15.95 -18.30
C SER A 258 -17.18 -16.77 -17.40
N ASP A 259 -17.18 -18.10 -17.54
CA ASP A 259 -16.40 -19.00 -16.69
C ASP A 259 -14.89 -18.92 -16.97
N LEU A 260 -14.50 -18.42 -18.14
CA LEU A 260 -13.10 -18.14 -18.47
C LEU A 260 -12.71 -16.68 -18.19
N SER A 261 -13.66 -15.86 -17.72
CA SER A 261 -13.42 -14.48 -17.32
C SER A 261 -12.89 -14.41 -15.89
N ASN A 262 -12.05 -13.43 -15.60
CA ASN A 262 -11.50 -13.20 -14.28
C ASN A 262 -11.29 -11.72 -14.01
N TRP A 263 -11.28 -11.33 -12.73
CA TRP A 263 -10.91 -9.98 -12.34
C TRP A 263 -10.24 -9.95 -10.97
N THR A 264 -9.38 -8.95 -10.79
CA THR A 264 -8.69 -8.63 -9.56
C THR A 264 -8.78 -7.13 -9.33
N TRP A 265 -9.14 -6.73 -8.12
CA TRP A 265 -9.21 -5.34 -7.69
C TRP A 265 -8.44 -5.15 -6.38
N VAL A 266 -7.38 -4.34 -6.43
CA VAL A 266 -6.51 -4.06 -5.28
C VAL A 266 -6.59 -2.59 -4.92
N ASN A 267 -6.80 -2.32 -3.64
CA ASN A 267 -6.76 -0.98 -3.06
C ASN A 267 -5.66 -0.93 -2.00
N THR A 268 -4.74 0.01 -2.17
CA THR A 268 -3.64 0.25 -1.24
C THR A 268 -3.77 1.65 -0.67
N PHE A 269 -3.87 1.74 0.65
CA PHE A 269 -3.77 2.98 1.40
C PHE A 269 -2.40 3.02 2.07
N SER A 270 -1.71 4.16 2.00
CA SER A 270 -0.41 4.31 2.65
C SER A 270 -0.25 5.71 3.22
N THR A 271 0.24 5.77 4.46
CA THR A 271 0.68 7.01 5.10
C THR A 271 2.17 7.27 4.98
N ALA A 272 2.88 6.51 4.13
CA ALA A 272 4.32 6.60 3.99
C ALA A 272 4.76 8.04 3.66
N TYR A 273 5.58 8.60 4.54
CA TYR A 273 6.19 9.90 4.40
C TYR A 273 7.69 9.77 4.66
N LYS A 274 8.53 10.27 3.73
CA LYS A 274 10.00 10.09 3.77
C LYS A 274 10.44 8.64 3.95
N GLY A 275 9.72 7.71 3.32
CA GLY A 275 10.10 6.30 3.34
C GLY A 275 9.18 5.43 4.17
N ILE A 276 8.71 5.83 5.36
CA ILE A 276 8.02 4.91 6.28
C ILE A 276 6.62 5.42 6.63
N GLY A 277 5.66 4.51 6.80
CA GLY A 277 4.32 4.81 7.31
C GLY A 277 3.53 3.55 7.63
N ILE A 278 2.21 3.67 7.65
CA ILE A 278 1.26 2.56 7.83
C ILE A 278 0.58 2.29 6.48
N GLY A 279 0.54 1.04 6.08
CA GLY A 279 -0.10 0.57 4.86
C GLY A 279 -1.28 -0.33 5.14
N LEU A 280 -2.37 -0.16 4.39
CA LEU A 280 -3.48 -1.09 4.33
C LEU A 280 -3.69 -1.50 2.88
N ASP A 281 -3.46 -2.78 2.58
CA ASP A 281 -3.81 -3.39 1.31
C ASP A 281 -5.11 -4.17 1.45
N ILE A 282 -5.99 -4.05 0.46
CA ILE A 282 -7.24 -4.80 0.36
C ILE A 282 -7.30 -5.32 -1.08
N GLY A 283 -7.36 -6.64 -1.23
CA GLY A 283 -7.51 -7.28 -2.54
C GLY A 283 -8.80 -8.08 -2.61
N LEU A 284 -9.48 -7.96 -3.74
CA LEU A 284 -10.65 -8.75 -4.12
C LEU A 284 -10.36 -9.41 -5.46
N ARG A 285 -10.73 -10.68 -5.63
CA ARG A 285 -10.60 -11.37 -6.92
C ARG A 285 -11.71 -12.39 -7.13
N ASN A 286 -11.97 -12.69 -8.39
CA ASN A 286 -12.90 -13.73 -8.79
C ASN A 286 -12.39 -14.40 -10.08
N ASN A 287 -12.31 -15.72 -10.05
CA ASN A 287 -11.79 -16.53 -11.15
C ASN A 287 -12.42 -17.93 -11.06
N LYS A 288 -13.34 -18.24 -11.97
CA LYS A 288 -14.08 -19.51 -11.94
C LYS A 288 -13.15 -20.69 -12.22
N GLN A 289 -12.12 -20.54 -13.05
CA GLN A 289 -11.16 -21.60 -13.34
C GLN A 289 -10.36 -22.00 -12.09
N GLU A 290 -9.94 -21.03 -11.27
CA GLU A 290 -9.32 -21.32 -9.96
C GLU A 290 -10.29 -22.00 -9.00
N ALA A 291 -11.57 -21.60 -8.99
CA ALA A 291 -12.58 -22.23 -8.16
C ALA A 291 -12.81 -23.71 -8.55
N LEU A 292 -12.90 -23.99 -9.86
CA LEU A 292 -13.04 -25.36 -10.38
C LEU A 292 -11.80 -26.21 -10.09
N ALA A 293 -10.60 -25.64 -10.22
CA ALA A 293 -9.35 -26.31 -9.86
C ALA A 293 -9.24 -26.61 -8.35
N ALA A 294 -9.96 -25.87 -7.51
CA ALA A 294 -10.11 -26.13 -6.08
C ALA A 294 -11.33 -27.02 -5.76
N GLU A 295 -11.93 -27.68 -6.77
CA GLU A 295 -13.10 -28.57 -6.65
C GLU A 295 -14.35 -27.86 -6.08
N LEU A 296 -14.52 -26.57 -6.37
CA LEU A 296 -15.67 -25.78 -5.94
C LEU A 296 -16.71 -25.60 -7.05
N ASP A 297 -17.95 -25.99 -6.75
CA ASP A 297 -19.09 -25.82 -7.66
C ASP A 297 -19.47 -24.35 -7.89
N ASN A 298 -19.25 -23.48 -6.90
CA ASN A 298 -19.51 -22.05 -7.00
C ASN A 298 -18.26 -21.26 -7.43
N ASN A 299 -18.38 -19.94 -7.58
CA ASN A 299 -17.27 -19.04 -7.87
C ASN A 299 -17.17 -17.99 -6.76
N PRO A 300 -16.60 -18.35 -5.61
CA PRO A 300 -16.61 -17.47 -4.45
C PRO A 300 -15.77 -16.21 -4.71
N LEU A 301 -16.18 -15.10 -4.09
CA LEU A 301 -15.32 -13.92 -3.99
C LEU A 301 -14.13 -14.28 -3.11
N GLN A 302 -12.93 -14.12 -3.63
CA GLN A 302 -11.72 -14.33 -2.87
C GLN A 302 -11.18 -12.98 -2.42
N SER A 303 -10.67 -12.87 -1.20
CA SER A 303 -10.26 -11.60 -0.63
C SER A 303 -9.08 -11.72 0.32
N TYR A 304 -8.25 -10.69 0.40
CA TYR A 304 -7.25 -10.53 1.46
C TYR A 304 -7.22 -9.08 1.94
N TRP A 305 -6.72 -8.88 3.15
CA TRP A 305 -6.31 -7.57 3.62
C TRP A 305 -5.04 -7.68 4.47
N ILE A 306 -4.15 -6.70 4.34
CA ILE A 306 -2.88 -6.65 5.06
C ILE A 306 -2.73 -5.24 5.61
N LEU A 307 -2.79 -5.11 6.94
CA LEU A 307 -2.42 -3.90 7.66
C LEU A 307 -0.99 -4.05 8.16
N GLY A 308 -0.13 -3.07 7.90
CA GLY A 308 1.27 -3.20 8.21
C GLY A 308 2.06 -1.90 8.18
N LEU A 309 3.36 -2.04 8.40
CA LEU A 309 4.32 -0.98 8.15
C LEU A 309 4.56 -0.88 6.65
N SER A 310 4.25 0.28 6.08
CA SER A 310 4.53 0.58 4.69
C SER A 310 5.88 1.27 4.53
N TYR A 311 6.58 0.91 3.45
CA TYR A 311 7.82 1.53 3.04
C TYR A 311 7.72 1.98 1.58
N ALA A 312 7.97 3.27 1.29
CA ALA A 312 7.85 3.85 -0.04
C ALA A 312 9.15 4.50 -0.48
N ILE A 313 9.74 4.01 -1.58
CA ILE A 313 10.82 4.68 -2.30
C ILE A 313 10.24 5.19 -3.62
N SER A 314 10.37 6.48 -3.88
CA SER A 314 10.03 7.11 -5.17
C SER A 314 11.26 7.85 -5.66
N SER A 315 11.55 7.80 -6.96
CA SER A 315 12.63 8.57 -7.58
C SER A 315 12.29 10.05 -7.83
N ASN A 316 11.15 10.53 -7.32
CA ASN A 316 10.68 11.91 -7.44
C ASN A 316 10.39 12.49 -6.06
#